data_AF-A0A970U2N1-F1
#
_entry.id   AF-A0A970U2N1-F1
#
_cell.length_a   1.000
_cell.length_b   1.000
_cell.length_c   1.000
_cell.angle_alpha   90.00
_cell.angle_beta   90.00
_cell.angle_gamma   90.00
#
_symmetry.space_group_name_H-M   'P 1'
#
loop_
_entity.id
_entity.type
_entity.pdbx_description
1 polymer ?
#
loop_
_entity_poly.entity_id
_entity_poly.type
_entity_poly.pdbx_seq_one_letter_code
_entity_poly.pdbx_strand_id
1 'polypeptide(L)'
;MEHTLNIKETLKTYYRINSELLSEGGPTQNGEKYLQKVHIEKKILAFFGLPLKSKYVKLIWNTFEITENMNDAIAMLMQTLSHQSKLYESTKHKQIDEKLKLALENKSEAFEFLPEINIDLNLYTLFIYNEIFIQRKEPLLLIIQELDKINNKTSISNIYQLSLLSDNYEQSIYYKTLVNQGLIYIDDFVAWCKLRDKHTSNTPIDLKIKNEDAIQSLRLAFQLFLHYKQKGYTLERAKKHSGLSNERVFKIVQYVYTHT
;
A
#
# COMPACT_ATOMS: atom_id res chain seq x y z
N MET A 1 -25.41 -12.12 23.72
CA MET A 1 -25.98 -10.78 23.95
C MET A 1 -24.98 -9.80 24.58
N GLU A 2 -24.16 -10.20 25.55
CA GLU A 2 -23.14 -9.33 26.16
C GLU A 2 -22.08 -8.79 25.18
N HIS A 3 -21.59 -9.62 24.26
CA HIS A 3 -20.59 -9.18 23.26
C HIS A 3 -21.10 -8.11 22.29
N THR A 4 -22.41 -8.13 21.96
CA THR A 4 -23.02 -7.21 21.00
C THR A 4 -23.26 -5.81 21.60
N LEU A 5 -23.51 -5.74 22.91
CA LEU A 5 -23.58 -4.47 23.65
C LEU A 5 -22.20 -3.80 23.73
N ASN A 6 -21.14 -4.59 23.91
CA ASN A 6 -19.77 -4.11 24.01
C ASN A 6 -19.25 -3.43 22.72
N ILE A 7 -19.56 -3.98 21.54
CA ILE A 7 -19.09 -3.40 20.27
C ILE A 7 -19.77 -2.06 19.95
N LYS A 8 -21.07 -1.90 20.25
CA LYS A 8 -21.78 -0.64 20.03
C LYS A 8 -21.19 0.50 20.87
N GLU A 9 -20.90 0.24 22.14
CA GLU A 9 -20.23 1.21 23.02
C GLU A 9 -18.81 1.53 22.56
N THR A 10 -18.08 0.54 22.06
CA THR A 10 -16.76 0.74 21.44
C THR A 10 -16.85 1.66 20.21
N LEU A 11 -17.86 1.48 19.35
CA LEU A 11 -18.08 2.31 18.17
C LEU A 11 -18.54 3.74 18.52
N LYS A 12 -19.38 3.92 19.55
CA LYS A 12 -19.71 5.25 20.08
C LYS A 12 -18.47 5.95 20.62
N THR A 13 -17.63 5.22 21.35
CA THR A 13 -16.36 5.74 21.89
C THR A 13 -15.43 6.17 20.75
N TYR A 14 -15.34 5.38 19.69
CA TYR A 14 -14.60 5.72 18.48
C TYR A 14 -15.09 7.03 17.87
N TYR A 15 -16.40 7.16 17.64
CA TYR A 15 -17.00 8.35 17.04
C TYR A 15 -16.70 9.61 17.86
N ARG A 16 -16.85 9.53 19.19
CA ARG A 16 -16.51 10.62 20.10
C ARG A 16 -15.04 11.02 19.99
N ILE A 17 -14.11 10.06 20.11
CA ILE A 17 -12.68 10.32 20.05
C ILE A 17 -12.26 10.89 18.69
N ASN A 18 -12.84 10.39 17.60
CA ASN A 18 -12.57 10.90 16.26
C ASN A 18 -13.04 12.35 16.10
N SER A 19 -14.24 12.66 16.60
CA SER A 19 -14.80 14.02 16.57
C SER A 19 -13.98 15.00 17.41
N GLU A 20 -13.59 14.59 18.62
CA GLU A 20 -12.71 15.39 19.48
C GLU A 20 -11.34 15.63 18.84
N LEU A 21 -10.73 14.58 18.28
CA LEU A 21 -9.44 14.69 17.58
C LEU A 21 -9.51 15.67 16.41
N LEU A 22 -10.61 15.68 15.65
CA LEU A 22 -10.83 16.65 14.57
C LEU A 22 -10.95 18.08 15.12
N SER A 23 -11.70 18.28 16.20
CA SER A 23 -11.87 19.59 16.84
C SER A 23 -10.57 20.15 17.42
N GLU A 24 -9.65 19.28 17.83
CA GLU A 24 -8.35 19.63 18.42
C GLU A 24 -7.24 19.87 17.37
N GLY A 25 -7.58 19.94 16.08
CA GLY A 25 -6.61 20.18 15.01
C GLY A 25 -5.95 18.91 14.44
N GLY A 26 -6.48 17.74 14.80
CA GLY A 26 -6.14 16.46 14.21
C GLY A 26 -4.91 15.76 14.84
N PRO A 27 -4.45 14.67 14.21
CA PRO A 27 -3.39 13.79 14.75
C PRO A 27 -2.06 14.48 15.08
N THR A 28 -1.78 15.62 14.44
CA THR A 28 -0.56 16.40 14.62
C THR A 28 -0.56 17.24 15.88
N GLN A 29 -1.74 17.58 16.39
CA GLN A 29 -1.91 18.42 17.58
C GLN A 29 -2.27 17.59 18.81
N ASN A 30 -2.87 16.40 18.63
CA ASN A 30 -3.10 15.45 19.72
C ASN A 30 -2.71 14.01 19.33
N GLY A 31 -1.42 13.72 19.45
CA GLY A 31 -0.86 12.39 19.14
C GLY A 31 -1.33 11.30 20.09
N GLU A 32 -1.56 11.60 21.37
CA GLU A 32 -2.05 10.62 22.34
C GLU A 32 -3.48 10.16 21.99
N LYS A 33 -4.36 11.11 21.67
CA LYS A 33 -5.73 10.82 21.24
C LYS A 33 -5.76 10.08 19.90
N TYR A 34 -4.81 10.36 19.01
CA TYR A 34 -4.64 9.56 17.80
C TYR A 34 -4.24 8.11 18.09
N LEU A 35 -3.33 7.87 19.05
CA LEU A 35 -2.99 6.50 19.48
C LEU A 35 -4.19 5.77 20.09
N GLN A 36 -5.01 6.48 20.88
CA GLN A 36 -6.27 5.94 21.41
C GLN A 36 -7.24 5.57 20.28
N LYS A 37 -7.39 6.43 19.27
CA LYS A 37 -8.20 6.15 18.05
C LYS A 37 -7.73 4.87 17.36
N VAL A 38 -6.43 4.74 17.09
CA VAL A 38 -5.84 3.55 16.45
C VAL A 38 -6.05 2.28 17.29
N HIS A 39 -5.92 2.39 18.61
CA HIS A 39 -6.17 1.26 19.52
C HIS A 39 -7.63 0.79 19.46
N ILE A 40 -8.58 1.72 19.34
CA ILE A 40 -10.00 1.39 19.20
C ILE A 40 -10.30 0.79 17.82
N GLU A 41 -9.68 1.30 16.74
CA GLU A 41 -9.79 0.69 15.40
C GLU A 41 -9.35 -0.77 15.44
N LYS A 42 -8.22 -1.06 16.11
CA LYS A 42 -7.76 -2.43 16.31
C LYS A 42 -8.77 -3.30 17.06
N LYS A 43 -9.41 -2.78 18.12
CA LYS A 43 -10.45 -3.49 18.88
C LYS A 43 -11.69 -3.77 18.04
N ILE A 44 -12.15 -2.78 17.26
CA ILE A 44 -13.29 -2.92 16.36
C ILE A 44 -13.02 -4.04 15.34
N LEU A 45 -11.89 -4.00 14.65
CA LEU A 45 -11.55 -5.00 13.64
C LEU A 45 -11.39 -6.39 14.24
N ALA A 46 -10.73 -6.50 15.40
CA ALA A 46 -10.55 -7.76 16.11
C ALA A 46 -11.90 -8.40 16.50
N PHE A 47 -12.90 -7.60 16.88
CA PHE A 47 -14.25 -8.09 17.18
C PHE A 47 -14.90 -8.79 15.99
N PHE A 48 -14.66 -8.31 14.76
CA PHE A 48 -15.17 -8.93 13.53
C PHE A 48 -14.24 -10.00 12.95
N GLY A 49 -13.13 -10.33 13.61
CA GLY A 49 -12.13 -11.28 13.07
C GLY A 49 -11.33 -10.73 11.89
N LEU A 50 -11.34 -9.41 11.68
CA LEU A 50 -10.65 -8.74 10.58
C LEU A 50 -9.23 -8.32 11.00
N PRO A 51 -8.22 -8.47 10.12
CA PRO A 51 -6.87 -7.98 10.40
C PRO A 51 -6.81 -6.46 10.35
N LEU A 52 -5.83 -5.87 11.04
CA LEU A 52 -5.56 -4.42 10.98
C LEU A 52 -4.96 -4.05 9.62
N LYS A 53 -5.81 -3.93 8.59
CA LYS A 53 -5.45 -3.51 7.23
C LYS A 53 -6.11 -2.17 6.89
N SER A 54 -5.42 -1.38 6.06
CA SER A 54 -5.86 -0.04 5.63
C SER A 54 -7.27 -0.03 5.04
N LYS A 55 -7.64 -1.05 4.25
CA LYS A 55 -8.98 -1.17 3.65
C LYS A 55 -10.11 -1.19 4.68
N TYR A 56 -9.94 -1.93 5.77
CA TYR A 56 -10.98 -2.05 6.80
C TYR A 56 -11.02 -0.80 7.68
N VAL A 57 -9.86 -0.21 7.95
CA VAL A 57 -9.77 1.07 8.66
C VAL A 57 -10.46 2.20 7.86
N LYS A 58 -10.26 2.24 6.53
CA LYS A 58 -10.96 3.20 5.64
C LYS A 58 -12.48 3.04 5.67
N LEU A 59 -13.00 1.82 5.79
CA LEU A 59 -14.45 1.62 5.95
C LEU A 59 -14.98 2.29 7.22
N ILE A 60 -14.25 2.15 8.33
CA ILE A 60 -14.59 2.82 9.59
C ILE A 60 -14.63 4.34 9.37
N TRP A 61 -13.59 4.90 8.75
CA TRP A 61 -13.50 6.35 8.51
C TRP A 61 -14.64 6.85 7.64
N ASN A 62 -14.82 6.25 6.46
CA ASN A 62 -15.80 6.68 5.47
C ASN A 62 -17.24 6.63 6.03
N THR A 63 -17.58 5.59 6.82
CA THR A 63 -18.94 5.49 7.37
C THR A 63 -19.28 6.64 8.31
N PHE A 64 -18.32 7.07 9.14
CA PHE A 64 -18.51 8.18 10.07
C PHE A 64 -18.31 9.56 9.43
N GLU A 65 -17.71 9.65 8.24
CA GLU A 65 -17.62 10.89 7.46
C GLU A 65 -18.91 11.17 6.65
N ILE A 66 -19.58 10.13 6.17
CA ILE A 66 -20.75 10.27 5.27
C ILE A 66 -22.07 10.40 6.06
N THR A 67 -22.12 9.88 7.28
CA THR A 67 -23.37 9.78 8.04
C THR A 67 -23.34 10.71 9.25
N GLU A 68 -24.21 11.74 9.24
CA GLU A 68 -24.33 12.67 10.36
C GLU A 68 -24.97 12.02 11.61
N ASN A 69 -25.86 11.04 11.43
CA ASN A 69 -26.46 10.30 12.53
C ASN A 69 -25.55 9.16 13.01
N MET A 70 -25.04 9.29 14.24
CA MET A 70 -24.17 8.30 14.87
C MET A 70 -24.79 6.89 14.94
N ASN A 71 -26.07 6.75 15.26
CA ASN A 71 -26.69 5.44 15.43
C ASN A 71 -26.83 4.72 14.08
N ASP A 72 -27.15 5.46 13.02
CA ASP A 72 -27.24 4.93 11.66
C ASP A 72 -25.85 4.56 11.13
N ALA A 73 -24.84 5.41 11.39
CA ALA A 73 -23.45 5.14 11.06
C ALA A 73 -22.96 3.83 11.71
N ILE A 74 -23.26 3.64 12.99
CA ILE A 74 -22.93 2.43 13.73
C ILE A 74 -23.62 1.21 13.11
N ALA A 75 -24.92 1.31 12.82
CA ALA A 75 -25.67 0.20 12.22
C ALA A 75 -25.10 -0.19 10.84
N MET A 76 -24.82 0.80 9.99
CA MET A 76 -24.19 0.59 8.68
C MET A 76 -22.81 -0.04 8.80
N LEU A 77 -21.94 0.52 9.65
CA LEU A 77 -20.59 0.01 9.83
C LEU A 77 -20.59 -1.43 10.34
N MET A 78 -21.48 -1.77 11.28
CA MET A 78 -21.64 -3.13 11.77
C MET A 78 -22.04 -4.11 10.66
N GLN A 79 -22.99 -3.73 9.79
CA GLN A 79 -23.37 -4.55 8.64
C GLN A 79 -22.20 -4.71 7.64
N THR A 80 -21.52 -3.61 7.32
CA THR A 80 -20.39 -3.62 6.38
C THR A 80 -19.23 -4.48 6.90
N LEU A 81 -18.80 -4.32 8.16
CA LEU A 81 -17.72 -5.11 8.74
C LEU A 81 -18.10 -6.59 8.88
N SER A 82 -19.36 -6.90 9.21
CA SER A 82 -19.85 -8.28 9.22
C SER A 82 -19.79 -8.93 7.84
N HIS A 83 -20.18 -8.20 6.79
CA HIS A 83 -20.08 -8.69 5.42
C HIS A 83 -18.61 -8.90 5.00
N GLN A 84 -17.74 -7.94 5.30
CA GLN A 84 -16.30 -8.03 5.01
C GLN A 84 -15.61 -9.16 5.77
N SER A 85 -16.04 -9.45 6.99
CA SER A 85 -15.56 -10.59 7.79
C SER A 85 -15.87 -11.92 7.11
N LYS A 86 -17.11 -12.12 6.63
CA LYS A 86 -17.47 -13.32 5.84
C LYS A 86 -16.65 -13.45 4.57
N LEU A 87 -16.44 -12.34 3.85
CA LEU A 87 -15.57 -12.34 2.67
C LEU A 87 -14.14 -12.73 3.04
N TYR A 88 -13.58 -12.14 4.08
CA TYR A 88 -12.22 -12.44 4.55
C TYR A 88 -12.06 -13.89 4.98
N GLU A 89 -13.01 -14.45 5.74
CA GLU A 89 -12.99 -15.87 6.12
C GLU A 89 -13.00 -16.77 4.89
N SER A 90 -13.82 -16.44 3.88
CA SER A 90 -13.90 -17.21 2.64
C SER A 90 -12.60 -17.17 1.83
N THR A 91 -11.79 -16.11 1.95
CA THR A 91 -10.52 -15.97 1.21
C THR A 91 -9.29 -16.40 2.00
N LYS A 92 -9.39 -16.48 3.32
CA LYS A 92 -8.26 -16.77 4.23
C LYS A 92 -7.53 -18.07 3.86
N HIS A 93 -8.29 -19.11 3.52
CA HIS A 93 -7.78 -20.45 3.21
C HIS A 93 -7.61 -20.72 1.71
N LYS A 94 -7.89 -19.73 0.85
CA LYS A 94 -7.72 -19.88 -0.60
C LYS A 94 -6.26 -20.00 -0.98
N GLN A 95 -5.99 -20.79 -2.02
CA GLN A 95 -4.67 -20.90 -2.62
C GLN A 95 -4.25 -19.57 -3.27
N ILE A 96 -2.94 -19.38 -3.46
CA ILE A 96 -2.38 -18.12 -3.98
C ILE A 96 -2.93 -17.78 -5.38
N ASP A 97 -3.17 -18.78 -6.23
CA ASP A 97 -3.72 -18.58 -7.57
C ASP A 97 -5.15 -18.02 -7.53
N GLU A 98 -6.00 -18.51 -6.62
CA GLU A 98 -7.35 -17.99 -6.39
C GLU A 98 -7.29 -16.57 -5.82
N LYS A 99 -6.36 -16.31 -4.89
CA LYS A 99 -6.14 -14.96 -4.35
C LYS A 99 -5.71 -13.97 -5.44
N LEU A 100 -4.82 -14.37 -6.35
CA LEU A 100 -4.42 -13.56 -7.50
C LEU A 100 -5.60 -13.30 -8.45
N LYS A 101 -6.41 -14.31 -8.77
CA LYS A 101 -7.63 -14.10 -9.60
C LYS A 101 -8.56 -13.06 -8.98
N LEU A 102 -8.83 -13.18 -7.68
CA LEU A 102 -9.66 -12.22 -6.94
C LEU A 102 -9.03 -10.82 -6.89
N ALA A 103 -7.70 -10.72 -6.81
CA ALA A 103 -7.01 -9.43 -6.83
C ALA A 103 -7.22 -8.71 -8.17
N LEU A 104 -7.23 -9.44 -9.29
CA LEU A 104 -7.54 -8.88 -10.61
C LEU A 104 -9.01 -8.43 -10.71
N GLU A 105 -9.94 -9.25 -10.24
CA GLU A 105 -11.38 -8.95 -10.27
C GLU A 105 -11.72 -7.72 -9.42
N ASN A 106 -11.14 -7.65 -8.22
CA ASN A 106 -11.38 -6.56 -7.26
C ASN A 106 -10.49 -5.34 -7.48
N LYS A 107 -9.57 -5.38 -8.45
CA LYS A 107 -8.56 -4.34 -8.69
C LYS A 107 -7.81 -3.97 -7.42
N SER A 108 -7.39 -4.99 -6.67
CA SER A 108 -6.66 -4.82 -5.41
C SER A 108 -5.36 -4.05 -5.63
N GLU A 109 -4.95 -3.27 -4.64
CA GLU A 109 -3.67 -2.55 -4.66
C GLU A 109 -2.54 -3.46 -4.16
N ALA A 110 -1.32 -3.28 -4.69
CA ALA A 110 -0.15 -4.08 -4.31
C ALA A 110 0.12 -4.06 -2.79
N PHE A 111 0.00 -2.88 -2.17
CA PHE A 111 0.19 -2.67 -0.72
C PHE A 111 -0.84 -3.41 0.15
N GLU A 112 -1.99 -3.75 -0.42
CA GLU A 112 -3.01 -4.54 0.26
C GLU A 112 -2.81 -6.04 0.04
N PHE A 113 -2.49 -6.39 -1.20
CA PHE A 113 -2.47 -7.76 -1.68
C PHE A 113 -1.17 -8.51 -1.32
N LEU A 114 0.00 -7.92 -1.56
CA LEU A 114 1.28 -8.61 -1.34
C LEU A 114 1.45 -9.07 0.12
N PRO A 115 1.12 -8.25 1.14
CA PRO A 115 1.14 -8.73 2.53
C PRO A 115 0.11 -9.84 2.82
N GLU A 116 -0.96 -9.97 2.04
CA GLU A 116 -1.96 -11.05 2.20
C GLU A 116 -1.43 -12.43 1.80
N ILE A 117 -0.46 -12.45 0.89
CA ILE A 117 0.21 -13.67 0.43
C ILE A 117 1.61 -13.82 1.04
N ASN A 118 1.90 -13.08 2.13
CA ASN A 118 3.19 -13.09 2.83
C ASN A 118 4.39 -12.74 1.93
N ILE A 119 4.18 -11.82 0.98
CA ILE A 119 5.23 -11.25 0.16
C ILE A 119 5.52 -9.83 0.66
N ASP A 120 6.77 -9.59 1.00
CA ASP A 120 7.24 -8.27 1.42
C ASP A 120 7.19 -7.27 0.27
N LEU A 121 6.90 -6.02 0.61
CA LEU A 121 6.88 -4.91 -0.34
C LEU A 121 8.31 -4.43 -0.58
N ASN A 122 8.79 -4.60 -1.81
CA ASN A 122 9.99 -3.94 -2.31
C ASN A 122 9.79 -3.49 -3.77
N LEU A 123 10.76 -2.78 -4.33
CA LEU A 123 10.64 -2.20 -5.67
C LEU A 123 10.40 -3.26 -6.75
N TYR A 124 11.02 -4.43 -6.61
CA TYR A 124 10.88 -5.53 -7.56
C TYR A 124 9.51 -6.23 -7.45
N THR A 125 9.01 -6.49 -6.24
CA THR A 125 7.66 -7.07 -6.07
C THR A 125 6.56 -6.11 -6.52
N LEU A 126 6.76 -4.80 -6.34
CA LEU A 126 5.88 -3.76 -6.88
C LEU A 126 5.91 -3.72 -8.40
N PHE A 127 7.11 -3.84 -9.00
CA PHE A 127 7.27 -3.96 -10.45
C PHE A 127 6.55 -5.20 -10.98
N ILE A 128 6.78 -6.39 -10.42
CA ILE A 128 6.09 -7.63 -10.81
C ILE A 128 4.58 -7.45 -10.71
N TYR A 129 4.09 -6.91 -9.60
CA TYR A 129 2.66 -6.72 -9.41
C TYR A 129 2.05 -5.77 -10.45
N ASN A 130 2.61 -4.56 -10.61
CA ASN A 130 2.00 -3.51 -11.42
C ASN A 130 2.29 -3.67 -12.92
N GLU A 131 3.50 -4.08 -13.28
CA GLU A 131 3.97 -4.10 -14.67
C GLU A 131 3.80 -5.45 -15.36
N ILE A 132 3.80 -6.55 -14.61
CA ILE A 132 3.66 -7.91 -15.15
C ILE A 132 2.25 -8.46 -14.87
N PHE A 133 1.88 -8.54 -13.60
CA PHE A 133 0.64 -9.19 -13.16
C PHE A 133 -0.62 -8.39 -13.54
N ILE A 134 -0.73 -7.13 -13.13
CA ILE A 134 -1.90 -6.29 -13.43
C ILE A 134 -2.07 -6.08 -14.93
N GLN A 135 -0.96 -5.98 -15.68
CA GLN A 135 -0.97 -5.85 -17.14
C GLN A 135 -1.23 -7.18 -17.87
N ARG A 136 -1.39 -8.29 -17.13
CA ARG A 136 -1.64 -9.65 -17.65
C ARG A 136 -0.68 -10.07 -18.75
N LYS A 137 0.60 -9.73 -18.59
CA LYS A 137 1.63 -10.10 -19.58
C LYS A 137 1.95 -11.60 -19.53
N GLU A 138 1.73 -12.24 -18.38
CA GLU A 138 2.23 -13.59 -18.11
C GLU A 138 1.22 -14.50 -17.39
N PRO A 139 1.35 -15.84 -17.51
CA PRO A 139 0.58 -16.80 -16.73
C PRO A 139 0.80 -16.66 -15.22
N LEU A 140 -0.27 -16.85 -14.44
CA LEU A 140 -0.23 -16.76 -12.96
C LEU A 140 0.84 -17.66 -12.34
N LEU A 141 1.06 -18.85 -12.90
CA LEU A 141 2.06 -19.79 -12.39
C LEU A 141 3.48 -19.20 -12.39
N LEU A 142 3.87 -18.50 -13.46
CA LEU A 142 5.20 -17.88 -13.54
C LEU A 142 5.34 -16.74 -12.52
N ILE A 143 4.26 -15.98 -12.31
CA ILE A 143 4.24 -14.90 -11.32
C ILE A 143 4.40 -15.47 -9.91
N ILE A 144 3.68 -16.54 -9.58
CA ILE A 144 3.80 -17.20 -8.26
C ILE A 144 5.23 -17.72 -8.05
N GLN A 145 5.77 -18.44 -9.03
CA GLN A 145 7.14 -18.98 -8.95
C GLN A 145 8.19 -17.88 -8.77
N GLU A 146 8.00 -16.74 -9.43
CA GLU A 146 8.90 -15.60 -9.27
C GLU A 146 8.78 -15.00 -7.86
N LEU A 147 7.56 -14.77 -7.37
CA LEU A 147 7.33 -14.22 -6.03
C LEU A 147 7.92 -15.11 -4.92
N ASP A 148 7.82 -16.43 -5.05
CA ASP A 148 8.41 -17.38 -4.11
C ASP A 148 9.94 -17.31 -4.08
N LYS A 149 10.59 -17.15 -5.24
CA LYS A 149 12.06 -17.02 -5.32
C LYS A 149 12.59 -15.79 -4.61
N ILE A 150 11.84 -14.69 -4.62
CA ILE A 150 12.28 -13.41 -4.04
C ILE A 150 12.30 -13.45 -2.51
N ASN A 151 11.57 -14.37 -1.88
CA ASN A 151 11.33 -14.36 -0.44
C ASN A 151 12.53 -14.84 0.42
N ASN A 152 13.74 -14.84 -0.14
CA ASN A 152 14.96 -15.15 0.59
C ASN A 152 15.81 -13.88 0.83
N LYS A 153 16.50 -13.84 1.96
CA LYS A 153 17.29 -12.68 2.41
C LYS A 153 18.31 -12.21 1.37
N THR A 154 18.92 -13.14 0.64
CA THR A 154 19.92 -12.82 -0.39
C THR A 154 19.29 -12.10 -1.56
N SER A 155 18.17 -12.59 -2.11
CA SER A 155 17.47 -11.92 -3.21
C SER A 155 16.96 -10.54 -2.78
N ILE A 156 16.37 -10.42 -1.59
CA ILE A 156 15.91 -9.13 -1.06
C ILE A 156 17.05 -8.12 -0.99
N SER A 157 18.19 -8.53 -0.41
CA SER A 157 19.36 -7.64 -0.30
C SER A 157 19.92 -7.25 -1.67
N ASN A 158 20.00 -8.17 -2.63
CA ASN A 158 20.54 -7.87 -3.96
C ASN A 158 19.57 -7.00 -4.77
N ILE A 159 18.26 -7.23 -4.68
CA ILE A 159 17.22 -6.38 -5.29
C ILE A 159 17.35 -4.95 -4.77
N TYR A 160 17.50 -4.81 -3.45
CA TYR A 160 17.69 -3.52 -2.82
C TYR A 160 18.93 -2.81 -3.38
N GLN A 161 20.09 -3.47 -3.34
CA GLN A 161 21.34 -2.88 -3.83
C GLN A 161 21.29 -2.56 -5.33
N LEU A 162 20.67 -3.43 -6.14
CA LEU A 162 20.46 -3.19 -7.56
C LEU A 162 19.59 -1.94 -7.79
N SER A 163 18.54 -1.76 -7.00
CA SER A 163 17.60 -0.64 -7.14
C SER A 163 18.19 0.74 -6.79
N LEU A 164 19.30 0.75 -6.04
CA LEU A 164 20.05 1.96 -5.66
C LEU A 164 21.06 2.41 -6.71
N LEU A 165 21.37 1.55 -7.70
CA LEU A 165 22.23 1.95 -8.80
C LEU A 165 21.55 3.03 -9.63
N SER A 166 22.35 3.86 -10.30
CA SER A 166 21.87 4.86 -11.26
C SER A 166 22.28 4.51 -12.70
N ASP A 167 23.29 3.65 -12.85
CA ASP A 167 23.78 3.12 -14.11
C ASP A 167 24.42 1.73 -13.90
N ASN A 168 24.95 1.16 -14.98
CA ASN A 168 25.75 -0.08 -14.97
C ASN A 168 25.12 -1.28 -14.24
N TYR A 169 23.79 -1.35 -14.27
CA TYR A 169 22.99 -2.39 -13.64
C TYR A 169 23.48 -3.80 -14.00
N GLU A 170 23.62 -4.10 -15.29
CA GLU A 170 23.97 -5.43 -15.79
C GLU A 170 25.41 -5.86 -15.45
N GLN A 171 26.30 -4.89 -15.22
CA GLN A 171 27.68 -5.17 -14.82
C GLN A 171 27.78 -5.51 -13.33
N SER A 172 26.81 -5.06 -12.52
CA SER A 172 26.81 -5.21 -11.07
C SER A 172 26.79 -6.67 -10.61
N ILE A 173 27.40 -6.93 -9.45
CA ILE A 173 27.33 -8.25 -8.82
C ILE A 173 25.90 -8.61 -8.43
N TYR A 174 25.09 -7.61 -8.03
CA TYR A 174 23.71 -7.78 -7.61
C TYR A 174 22.83 -8.33 -8.74
N TYR A 175 22.93 -7.74 -9.94
CA TYR A 175 22.23 -8.22 -11.13
C TYR A 175 22.64 -9.66 -11.46
N LYS A 176 23.95 -9.93 -11.54
CA LYS A 176 24.47 -11.27 -11.86
C LYS A 176 24.01 -12.31 -10.84
N THR A 177 23.99 -11.97 -9.55
CA THR A 177 23.48 -12.85 -8.50
C THR A 177 21.99 -13.14 -8.69
N LEU A 178 21.17 -12.15 -9.02
CA LEU A 178 19.73 -12.32 -9.22
C LEU A 178 19.43 -13.15 -10.49
N VAL A 179 20.16 -12.91 -11.58
CA VAL A 179 20.07 -13.73 -12.80
C VAL A 179 20.46 -15.19 -12.50
N ASN A 180 21.55 -15.42 -11.77
CA ASN A 180 21.99 -16.77 -11.38
C ASN A 180 21.00 -17.48 -10.43
N GLN A 181 20.20 -16.73 -9.68
CA GLN A 181 19.10 -17.26 -8.88
C GLN A 181 17.87 -17.61 -9.72
N GLY A 182 17.89 -17.33 -11.02
CA GLY A 182 16.84 -17.68 -11.96
C GLY A 182 15.61 -16.79 -11.85
N LEU A 183 15.76 -15.54 -11.40
CA LEU A 183 14.70 -14.53 -11.46
C LEU A 183 14.53 -14.07 -12.90
N ILE A 184 13.36 -14.35 -13.47
CA ILE A 184 13.15 -14.24 -14.93
C ILE A 184 12.80 -12.83 -15.40
N TYR A 185 12.34 -11.94 -14.51
CA TYR A 185 11.96 -10.56 -14.88
C TYR A 185 13.01 -9.52 -14.50
N ILE A 186 14.24 -9.94 -14.17
CA ILE A 186 15.31 -9.02 -13.76
C ILE A 186 15.70 -8.06 -14.88
N ASP A 187 15.73 -8.53 -16.14
CA ASP A 187 16.05 -7.68 -17.29
C ASP A 187 14.99 -6.60 -17.49
N ASP A 188 13.71 -6.96 -17.42
CA ASP A 188 12.61 -6.01 -17.54
C ASP A 188 12.60 -5.01 -16.37
N PHE A 189 12.94 -5.48 -15.16
CA PHE A 189 13.07 -4.61 -14.00
C PHE A 189 14.23 -3.62 -14.13
N VAL A 190 15.38 -4.05 -14.66
CA VAL A 190 16.50 -3.15 -14.94
C VAL A 190 16.11 -2.13 -16.00
N ALA A 191 15.44 -2.55 -17.07
CA ALA A 191 14.92 -1.63 -18.08
C ALA A 191 13.97 -0.60 -17.47
N TRP A 192 13.08 -1.04 -16.57
CA TRP A 192 12.18 -0.19 -15.82
C TRP A 192 12.93 0.79 -14.89
N CYS A 193 13.97 0.34 -14.19
CA CYS A 193 14.82 1.21 -13.36
C CYS A 193 15.60 2.24 -14.20
N LYS A 194 16.11 1.86 -15.37
CA LYS A 194 16.77 2.80 -16.29
C LYS A 194 15.84 3.87 -16.82
N LEU A 195 14.57 3.52 -17.10
CA LEU A 195 13.56 4.51 -17.47
C LEU A 195 13.30 5.48 -16.31
N ARG A 196 13.18 4.98 -15.09
CA ARG A 196 13.08 5.80 -13.87
C ARG A 196 14.28 6.76 -13.74
N ASP A 197 15.51 6.27 -13.93
CA ASP A 197 16.72 7.05 -13.65
C ASP A 197 17.07 8.06 -14.75
N LYS A 198 16.67 7.82 -16.00
CA LYS A 198 16.76 8.84 -17.05
C LYS A 198 15.96 10.10 -16.72
N HIS A 199 15.02 10.03 -15.78
CA HIS A 199 14.26 11.17 -15.29
C HIS A 199 14.85 11.84 -14.03
N THR A 200 15.91 11.29 -13.40
CA THR A 200 16.49 11.77 -12.13
C THR A 200 17.84 12.49 -12.26
N SER A 201 18.43 12.60 -13.46
CA SER A 201 19.77 13.16 -13.68
C SER A 201 19.93 14.68 -13.50
N ASN A 202 18.93 15.37 -12.93
CA ASN A 202 19.07 16.74 -12.47
C ASN A 202 18.85 16.79 -10.94
N THR A 203 19.87 17.31 -10.24
CA THR A 203 20.03 17.66 -8.82
C THR A 203 20.43 16.58 -7.78
N PRO A 204 21.56 16.78 -7.06
CA PRO A 204 22.03 15.91 -5.99
C PRO A 204 21.67 16.45 -4.60
N ILE A 205 21.02 15.65 -3.74
CA ILE A 205 20.94 15.93 -2.29
C ILE A 205 21.09 14.62 -1.49
N ASP A 206 22.03 14.65 -0.54
CA ASP A 206 22.38 13.60 0.43
C ASP A 206 21.50 13.73 1.71
N LEU A 207 20.65 12.73 2.00
CA LEU A 207 19.81 12.63 3.21
C LEU A 207 19.99 11.25 3.85
N LYS A 208 21.22 11.00 4.32
CA LYS A 208 21.69 9.70 4.79
C LYS A 208 20.69 8.90 5.67
N ILE A 209 20.21 7.82 5.05
CA ILE A 209 20.38 6.42 5.51
C ILE A 209 19.23 5.76 6.30
N LYS A 210 18.15 6.43 6.69
CA LYS A 210 16.95 5.72 7.24
C LYS A 210 15.59 6.10 6.69
N ASN A 211 15.51 7.13 5.84
CA ASN A 211 14.26 7.55 5.19
C ASN A 211 14.33 7.50 3.66
N GLU A 212 15.44 7.03 3.06
CA GLU A 212 15.62 6.99 1.61
C GLU A 212 14.56 6.15 0.90
N ASP A 213 14.18 5.00 1.45
CA ASP A 213 13.18 4.12 0.82
C ASP A 213 11.79 4.74 0.83
N ALA A 214 11.43 5.42 1.92
CA ALA A 214 10.17 6.15 2.03
C ALA A 214 10.17 7.37 1.10
N ILE A 215 11.25 8.15 1.08
CA ILE A 215 11.39 9.33 0.23
C ILE A 215 11.41 8.94 -1.26
N GLN A 216 12.08 7.85 -1.63
CA GLN A 216 12.08 7.33 -2.99
C GLN A 216 10.70 6.80 -3.39
N SER A 217 10.06 6.00 -2.54
CA SER A 217 8.70 5.50 -2.78
C SER A 217 7.70 6.66 -2.97
N LEU A 218 7.87 7.74 -2.20
CA LEU A 218 7.08 8.96 -2.32
C LEU A 218 7.40 9.73 -3.61
N ARG A 219 8.67 9.91 -3.98
CA ARG A 219 9.08 10.52 -5.26
C ARG A 219 8.51 9.74 -6.46
N LEU A 220 8.61 8.42 -6.45
CA LEU A 220 8.04 7.51 -7.46
C LEU A 220 6.52 7.68 -7.57
N ALA A 221 5.83 7.72 -6.44
CA ALA A 221 4.39 7.99 -6.39
C ALA A 221 4.03 9.37 -7.01
N PHE A 222 4.91 10.38 -6.90
CA PHE A 222 4.69 11.67 -7.56
C PHE A 222 4.94 11.65 -9.06
N GLN A 223 5.98 10.93 -9.49
CA GLN A 223 6.29 10.79 -10.92
C GLN A 223 5.17 10.08 -11.66
N LEU A 224 4.61 9.02 -11.05
CA LEU A 224 3.41 8.35 -11.56
C LEU A 224 2.20 9.30 -11.63
N PHE A 225 2.03 10.16 -10.63
CA PHE A 225 1.00 11.20 -10.66
C PHE A 225 1.17 12.13 -11.86
N LEU A 226 2.39 12.63 -12.11
CA LEU A 226 2.69 13.51 -13.25
C LEU A 226 2.48 12.81 -14.60
N HIS A 227 2.87 11.54 -14.72
CA HIS A 227 2.62 10.72 -15.91
C HIS A 227 1.13 10.60 -16.22
N TYR A 228 0.29 10.30 -15.22
CA TYR A 228 -1.16 10.23 -15.42
C TYR A 228 -1.75 11.61 -15.76
N LYS A 229 -1.25 12.69 -15.15
CA LYS A 229 -1.64 14.07 -15.51
C LYS A 229 -1.32 14.38 -16.98
N GLN A 230 -0.15 13.97 -17.49
CA GLN A 230 0.23 14.14 -18.89
C GLN A 230 -0.61 13.30 -19.85
N LYS A 231 -1.11 12.13 -19.41
CA LYS A 231 -2.09 11.32 -20.13
C LYS A 231 -3.53 11.85 -20.07
N GLY A 232 -3.74 13.06 -19.53
CA GLY A 232 -5.06 13.71 -19.49
C GLY A 232 -5.95 13.34 -18.29
N TYR A 233 -5.39 12.67 -17.26
CA TYR A 233 -6.19 12.28 -16.10
C TYR A 233 -6.55 13.50 -15.24
N THR A 234 -7.74 13.47 -14.63
CA THR A 234 -8.16 14.46 -13.64
C THR A 234 -7.27 14.38 -12.40
N LEU A 235 -7.18 15.46 -11.62
CA LEU A 235 -6.33 15.53 -10.43
C LEU A 235 -6.59 14.36 -9.46
N GLU A 236 -7.85 14.10 -9.16
CA GLU A 236 -8.23 13.01 -8.26
C GLU A 236 -7.92 11.63 -8.83
N ARG A 237 -8.16 11.40 -10.14
CA ARG A 237 -7.79 10.14 -10.78
C ARG A 237 -6.28 9.94 -10.77
N ALA A 238 -5.49 10.96 -11.09
CA ALA A 238 -4.04 10.88 -11.09
C ALA A 238 -3.50 10.58 -9.69
N LYS A 239 -4.00 11.27 -8.64
CA LYS A 239 -3.64 11.01 -7.24
C LYS A 239 -4.00 9.58 -6.82
N LYS A 240 -5.19 9.11 -7.21
CA LYS A 240 -5.67 7.77 -6.92
C LYS A 240 -4.80 6.69 -7.58
N HIS A 241 -4.47 6.85 -8.87
CA HIS A 241 -3.67 5.89 -9.61
C HIS A 241 -2.19 5.87 -9.20
N SER A 242 -1.70 6.96 -8.62
CA SER A 242 -0.32 7.06 -8.17
C SER A 242 -0.12 6.74 -6.68
N GLY A 243 -1.19 6.36 -5.96
CA GLY A 243 -1.12 6.08 -4.52
C GLY A 243 -1.00 7.32 -3.63
N LEU A 244 -1.24 8.53 -4.17
CA LEU A 244 -1.16 9.80 -3.46
C LEU A 244 -2.53 10.40 -3.10
N SER A 245 -3.51 9.54 -2.79
CA SER A 245 -4.87 9.94 -2.43
C SER A 245 -4.94 10.73 -1.12
N ASN A 246 -3.93 10.59 -0.25
CA ASN A 246 -3.87 11.34 1.01
C ASN A 246 -3.26 12.73 0.75
N GLU A 247 -4.01 13.79 1.08
CA GLU A 247 -3.62 15.17 0.76
C GLU A 247 -2.35 15.65 1.49
N ARG A 248 -2.11 15.17 2.71
CA ARG A 248 -0.89 15.51 3.46
C ARG A 248 0.32 14.82 2.84
N VAL A 249 0.18 13.55 2.51
CA VAL A 249 1.22 12.78 1.81
C VAL A 249 1.50 13.42 0.45
N PHE A 250 0.47 13.75 -0.33
CA PHE A 250 0.62 14.44 -1.61
C PHE A 250 1.37 15.77 -1.49
N LYS A 251 1.05 16.60 -0.48
CA LYS A 251 1.77 17.86 -0.24
C LYS A 251 3.23 17.65 0.17
N ILE A 252 3.50 16.67 1.03
CA ILE A 252 4.87 16.31 1.43
C ILE A 252 5.65 15.82 0.22
N VAL A 253 5.06 14.93 -0.57
CA VAL A 253 5.67 14.38 -1.77
C VAL A 253 5.90 15.47 -2.82
N GLN A 254 4.92 16.35 -3.04
CA GLN A 254 5.04 17.49 -3.94
C GLN A 254 6.17 18.42 -3.50
N TYR A 255 6.24 18.74 -2.20
CA TYR A 255 7.31 19.56 -1.65
C TYR A 255 8.67 18.90 -1.84
N VAL A 256 8.81 17.62 -1.47
CA VAL A 256 10.03 16.83 -1.68
C VAL A 256 10.42 16.85 -3.16
N TYR A 257 9.50 16.55 -4.08
CA TYR A 257 9.78 16.51 -5.52
C TYR A 257 10.15 17.88 -6.13
N THR A 258 9.65 18.98 -5.57
CA THR A 258 9.91 20.33 -6.09
C THR A 258 11.13 21.03 -5.46
N HIS A 259 11.57 20.56 -4.29
CA HIS A 259 12.66 21.16 -3.51
C HIS A 259 13.87 20.22 -3.32
N THR A 260 13.89 19.08 -4.03
CA THR A 260 15.07 18.21 -4.21
C THR A 260 15.33 18.02 -5.68
#